data_AF-K0CGJ3-F1
#
_entry.id   AF-K0CGJ3-F1
#
_cell.length_a   1.000
_cell.length_b   1.000
_cell.length_c   1.000
_cell.angle_alpha   90.00
_cell.angle_beta   90.00
_cell.angle_gamma   90.00
#
_symmetry.space_group_name_H-M   'P 1'
#
loop_
_entity.id
_entity.type
_entity.pdbx_description
1 polymer ?
#
loop_
_entity_poly.entity_id
_entity_poly.type
_entity_poly.pdbx_seq_one_letter_code
_entity_poly.pdbx_strand_id
1 'polypeptide(L)'
;MSEPFRYRLRVRYSECDAQHVVFNARYGDYVDLAMTEFMRALGRDYDALLARGLDNQVVKLTLEWKASARFDDVLEIQVKPLSLGNTSFSLEFLILNAESQQLLCRAESVYVMMTTEPFEKTRVPDDLRAALQEGAVGKVCDQSG
;
A
#
# COMPACT_ATOMS: atom_id res chain seq x y z
N MET A 1 19.60 -9.16 -3.29
CA MET A 1 18.13 -8.98 -3.40
C MET A 1 17.88 -7.49 -3.50
N SER A 2 17.05 -7.02 -4.42
CA SER A 2 16.77 -5.59 -4.57
C SER A 2 15.96 -5.08 -3.37
N GLU A 3 16.26 -3.87 -2.90
CA GLU A 3 15.53 -3.26 -1.79
C GLU A 3 14.10 -2.90 -2.22
N PRO A 4 13.06 -3.24 -1.44
CA PRO A 4 11.70 -2.83 -1.76
C PRO A 4 11.51 -1.31 -1.66
N PHE A 5 10.41 -0.84 -2.23
CA PHE A 5 9.86 0.47 -1.85
C PHE A 5 9.52 0.45 -0.36
N ARG A 6 9.83 1.55 0.34
CA ARG A 6 9.52 1.74 1.76
C ARG A 6 8.71 3.01 1.96
N TYR A 7 7.59 2.89 2.64
CA TYR A 7 6.81 4.01 3.14
C TYR A 7 6.88 4.04 4.68
N ARG A 8 7.15 5.21 5.28
CA ARG A 8 7.20 5.35 6.74
C ARG A 8 6.15 6.31 7.25
N LEU A 9 5.49 5.90 8.33
CA LEU A 9 4.50 6.70 9.04
C LEU A 9 4.66 6.52 10.55
N ARG A 10 4.24 7.51 11.32
CA ARG A 10 4.19 7.45 12.78
C ARG A 10 2.78 7.12 13.25
N VAL A 11 2.66 6.18 14.19
CA VAL A 11 1.38 5.84 14.81
C VAL A 11 0.87 7.01 15.63
N ARG A 12 -0.35 7.45 15.33
CA ARG A 12 -1.03 8.59 15.97
C ARG A 12 -1.81 8.10 17.19
N TYR A 13 -1.94 8.96 18.20
CA TYR A 13 -2.65 8.63 19.43
C TYR A 13 -4.08 8.12 19.18
N SER A 14 -4.79 8.72 18.22
CA SER A 14 -6.16 8.35 17.83
C SER A 14 -6.30 7.01 17.10
N GLU A 15 -5.19 6.38 16.71
CA GLU A 15 -5.17 5.08 16.03
C GLU A 15 -5.10 3.91 17.02
N CYS A 16 -4.81 4.19 18.30
CA CYS A 16 -4.79 3.19 19.37
C CYS A 16 -6.16 3.04 20.05
N ASP A 17 -6.43 1.86 20.60
CA ASP A 17 -7.65 1.55 21.34
C ASP A 17 -7.38 1.20 22.81
N ALA A 18 -8.44 0.75 23.51
CA ALA A 18 -8.38 0.37 24.93
C ALA A 18 -7.47 -0.83 25.23
N GLN A 19 -6.93 -1.52 24.21
CA GLN A 19 -5.93 -2.57 24.36
C GLN A 19 -4.49 -2.01 24.36
N HIS A 20 -4.33 -0.67 24.28
CA HIS A 20 -3.06 0.05 24.27
C HIS A 20 -2.16 -0.29 23.06
N VAL A 21 -2.77 -0.71 21.97
CA VAL A 21 -2.13 -1.03 20.69
C VAL A 21 -2.94 -0.38 19.56
N VAL A 22 -2.38 -0.34 18.35
CA VAL A 22 -3.13 0.12 17.17
C VAL A 22 -4.36 -0.76 16.95
N PHE A 23 -5.53 -0.13 16.84
CA PHE A 23 -6.79 -0.81 16.56
C PHE A 23 -6.69 -1.56 15.22
N ASN A 24 -7.14 -2.82 15.20
CA ASN A 24 -6.94 -3.72 14.05
C ASN A 24 -7.38 -3.13 12.69
N ALA A 25 -8.47 -2.36 12.66
CA ALA A 25 -8.99 -1.79 11.41
C ALA A 25 -8.05 -0.73 10.79
N ARG A 26 -7.21 -0.07 11.60
CA ARG A 26 -6.26 0.97 11.14
C ARG A 26 -5.18 0.45 10.23
N TYR A 27 -4.90 -0.85 10.24
CA TYR A 27 -3.94 -1.44 9.31
C TYR A 27 -4.43 -1.36 7.85
N GLY A 28 -5.74 -1.28 7.62
CA GLY A 28 -6.29 -0.98 6.28
C GLY A 28 -5.92 0.43 5.81
N ASP A 29 -6.04 1.43 6.69
CA ASP A 29 -5.64 2.82 6.42
C ASP A 29 -4.14 2.88 6.06
N TYR A 30 -3.30 2.11 6.75
CA TYR A 30 -1.86 2.05 6.49
C TYR A 30 -1.51 1.43 5.13
N VAL A 31 -2.23 0.38 4.73
CA VAL A 31 -2.09 -0.25 3.41
C VAL A 31 -2.50 0.72 2.31
N ASP A 32 -3.59 1.46 2.50
CA ASP A 32 -4.07 2.46 1.55
C ASP A 32 -3.04 3.57 1.34
N LEU A 33 -2.54 4.17 2.43
CA LEU A 33 -1.48 5.19 2.38
C LEU A 33 -0.21 4.68 1.67
N ALA A 34 0.22 3.46 1.99
CA ALA A 34 1.40 2.85 1.36
C ALA A 34 1.18 2.61 -0.13
N MET A 35 -0.01 2.19 -0.54
CA MET A 35 -0.38 2.02 -1.94
C MET A 35 -0.36 3.36 -2.69
N THR A 36 -0.95 4.42 -2.12
CA THR A 36 -0.95 5.75 -2.72
C THR A 36 0.47 6.25 -2.96
N GLU A 37 1.33 6.15 -1.95
CA GLU A 37 2.73 6.61 -2.05
C GLU A 37 3.58 5.71 -2.95
N PHE A 38 3.30 4.41 -3.01
CA PHE A 38 3.92 3.50 -3.97
C PHE A 38 3.57 3.89 -5.42
N MET A 39 2.29 4.15 -5.70
CA MET A 39 1.83 4.59 -7.03
C MET A 39 2.43 5.95 -7.42
N ARG A 40 2.54 6.88 -6.46
CA ARG A 40 3.25 8.16 -6.65
C ARG A 40 4.72 7.93 -6.99
N ALA A 41 5.40 7.02 -6.29
CA ALA A 41 6.79 6.67 -6.56
C ALA A 41 7.01 6.00 -7.92
N LEU A 42 5.98 5.37 -8.50
CA LEU A 42 5.95 4.84 -9.86
C LEU A 42 5.68 5.92 -10.93
N GLY A 43 5.40 7.18 -10.55
CA GLY A 43 4.96 8.21 -11.48
C GLY A 43 3.57 7.92 -12.06
N ARG A 44 2.73 7.23 -11.28
CA ARG A 44 1.34 6.85 -11.59
C ARG A 44 0.45 7.28 -10.43
N ASP A 45 0.61 8.52 -9.97
CA ASP A 45 -0.25 9.05 -8.93
C ASP A 45 -1.73 9.05 -9.36
N TYR A 46 -2.59 9.20 -8.35
CA TYR A 46 -4.02 9.03 -8.53
C TYR A 46 -4.62 10.13 -9.42
N ASP A 47 -4.13 11.37 -9.32
CA ASP A 47 -4.56 12.48 -10.16
C ASP A 47 -4.26 12.20 -11.64
N ALA A 48 -3.08 11.64 -11.96
CA ALA A 48 -2.73 11.25 -13.32
C ALA A 48 -3.58 10.09 -13.87
N LEU A 49 -4.02 9.16 -13.01
CA LEU A 49 -4.96 8.10 -13.41
C LEU A 49 -6.36 8.68 -13.68
N LEU A 50 -6.89 9.50 -12.76
CA LEU A 50 -8.20 10.12 -12.90
C LEU A 50 -8.28 11.03 -14.13
N ALA A 51 -7.22 11.78 -14.43
CA ALA A 51 -7.13 12.60 -15.64
C ALA A 51 -7.21 11.79 -16.94
N ARG A 52 -6.93 10.48 -16.89
CA ARG A 52 -7.08 9.53 -18.01
C ARG A 52 -8.43 8.81 -18.00
N GLY A 53 -9.33 9.16 -17.10
CA GLY A 53 -10.61 8.48 -16.89
C GLY A 53 -10.46 7.08 -16.30
N LEU A 54 -9.38 6.84 -15.54
CA LEU A 54 -9.04 5.55 -14.95
C LEU A 54 -8.99 5.65 -13.43
N ASP A 55 -9.38 4.55 -12.79
CA ASP A 55 -9.36 4.37 -11.35
C ASP A 55 -8.95 2.92 -11.00
N ASN A 56 -8.51 2.69 -9.77
CA ASN A 56 -8.37 1.36 -9.21
C ASN A 56 -9.17 1.23 -7.90
N GLN A 57 -9.80 0.08 -7.70
CA GLN A 57 -10.62 -0.19 -6.52
C GLN A 57 -10.18 -1.46 -5.83
N VAL A 58 -10.13 -1.44 -4.50
CA VAL A 58 -9.82 -2.60 -3.67
C VAL A 58 -11.00 -3.58 -3.73
N VAL A 59 -10.74 -4.83 -4.13
CA VAL A 59 -11.75 -5.92 -4.15
C VAL A 59 -11.46 -7.01 -3.13
N LYS A 60 -10.24 -7.03 -2.57
CA LYS A 60 -9.84 -7.93 -1.48
C LYS A 60 -8.74 -7.26 -0.67
N LEU A 61 -8.87 -7.31 0.65
CA LEU A 61 -7.79 -7.01 1.60
C LEU A 61 -7.69 -8.17 2.58
N THR A 62 -6.49 -8.72 2.75
CA THR A 62 -6.17 -9.74 3.75
C THR A 62 -5.11 -9.19 4.68
N LEU A 63 -5.36 -9.27 5.99
CA LEU A 63 -4.47 -8.80 7.04
C LEU A 63 -4.15 -9.96 7.97
N GLU A 64 -2.86 -10.18 8.22
CA GLU A 64 -2.36 -11.17 9.16
C GLU A 64 -1.48 -10.48 10.21
N TRP A 65 -2.03 -10.22 11.39
CA TRP A 65 -1.30 -9.64 12.52
C TRP A 65 -0.34 -10.67 13.14
N LYS A 66 0.90 -10.24 13.39
CA LYS A 66 2.00 -11.04 13.97
C LYS A 66 2.50 -10.43 15.29
N ALA A 67 2.45 -9.11 15.42
CA ALA A 67 2.77 -8.37 16.64
C ALA A 67 2.04 -7.02 16.65
N SER A 68 2.07 -6.33 17.78
CA SER A 68 1.35 -5.07 17.96
C SER A 68 2.23 -3.84 17.74
N ALA A 69 1.77 -2.92 16.89
CA ALA A 69 2.21 -1.52 16.91
C ALA A 69 1.62 -0.76 18.09
N ARG A 70 2.35 0.23 18.61
CA ARG A 70 1.96 1.09 19.73
C ARG A 70 2.03 2.56 19.35
N PHE A 71 1.42 3.40 20.17
CA PHE A 71 1.50 4.86 20.03
C PHE A 71 2.96 5.30 19.89
N ASP A 72 3.20 6.21 18.96
CA ASP A 72 4.50 6.83 18.66
C ASP A 72 5.54 5.90 18.00
N ASP A 73 5.19 4.63 17.74
CA ASP A 73 6.02 3.78 16.88
C ASP A 73 6.11 4.38 15.47
N VAL A 74 7.30 4.33 14.88
CA VAL A 74 7.47 4.53 13.43
C VAL A 74 7.32 3.18 12.75
N LEU A 75 6.36 3.10 11.84
CA LEU A 75 6.15 1.92 11.01
C LEU A 75 6.86 2.10 9.68
N GLU A 76 7.49 1.03 9.20
CA GLU A 76 7.97 0.91 7.83
C GLU A 76 7.09 -0.09 7.07
N ILE A 77 6.50 0.34 5.98
CA ILE A 77 5.65 -0.47 5.12
C ILE A 77 6.39 -0.72 3.82
N GLN A 78 6.77 -1.96 3.60
CA GLN A 78 7.41 -2.40 2.37
C GLN A 78 6.36 -2.87 1.38
N VAL A 79 6.38 -2.35 0.15
CA VAL A 79 5.39 -2.68 -0.88
C VAL A 79 6.06 -3.42 -2.03
N LYS A 80 5.45 -4.54 -2.45
CA LYS A 80 5.90 -5.32 -3.61
C LYS A 80 4.72 -5.78 -4.47
N PRO A 81 4.84 -5.76 -5.80
CA PRO A 81 3.91 -6.44 -6.69
C PRO A 81 3.92 -7.95 -6.43
N LEU A 82 2.74 -8.55 -6.29
CA LEU A 82 2.56 -9.99 -6.09
C LEU A 82 2.05 -10.67 -7.36
N SER A 83 1.07 -10.07 -8.05
CA SER A 83 0.56 -10.60 -9.32
C SER A 83 -0.02 -9.51 -10.23
N LEU A 84 -0.02 -9.78 -11.53
CA LEU A 84 -0.52 -8.89 -12.58
C LEU A 84 -1.46 -9.67 -13.50
N GLY A 85 -2.77 -9.48 -13.35
CA GLY A 85 -3.80 -10.01 -14.21
C GLY A 85 -4.07 -9.11 -15.43
N ASN A 86 -5.18 -9.37 -16.14
CA ASN A 86 -5.60 -8.53 -17.26
C ASN A 86 -6.25 -7.23 -16.78
N THR A 87 -7.23 -7.33 -15.88
CA THR A 87 -8.02 -6.21 -15.34
C THR A 87 -7.73 -5.92 -13.87
N SER A 88 -6.84 -6.69 -13.25
CA SER A 88 -6.50 -6.56 -11.83
C SER A 88 -5.01 -6.77 -11.58
N PHE A 89 -4.54 -6.33 -10.42
CA PHE A 89 -3.21 -6.61 -9.90
C PHE A 89 -3.28 -6.77 -8.38
N SER A 90 -2.29 -7.43 -7.79
CA SER A 90 -2.19 -7.55 -6.34
C SER A 90 -0.83 -7.12 -5.83
N LEU A 91 -0.84 -6.56 -4.63
CA LEU A 91 0.34 -6.09 -3.92
C LEU A 91 0.44 -6.79 -2.56
N GLU A 92 1.68 -7.08 -2.16
CA GLU A 92 2.04 -7.48 -0.81
C GLU A 92 2.58 -6.26 -0.05
N PHE A 93 2.18 -6.18 1.22
CA PHE A 93 2.65 -5.19 2.17
C PHE A 93 3.23 -5.91 3.39
N LEU A 94 4.46 -5.59 3.76
CA LEU A 94 5.03 -5.98 5.04
C LEU A 94 5.10 -4.73 5.92
N ILE A 95 4.36 -4.74 7.03
CA ILE A 95 4.32 -3.65 8.00
C ILE A 95 5.25 -4.03 9.15
N LEU A 96 6.35 -3.31 9.30
CA LEU A 96 7.38 -3.54 10.29
C LEU A 96 7.48 -2.35 11.25
N ASN A 97 7.98 -2.60 12.46
CA ASN A 97 8.53 -1.51 13.28
C ASN A 97 9.84 -1.04 12.63
N ALA A 98 9.97 0.25 12.35
CA ALA A 98 11.10 0.79 11.58
C ALA A 98 12.44 0.67 12.31
N GLU A 99 12.43 0.71 13.65
CA GLU A 99 13.65 0.58 14.46
C GLU A 99 14.03 -0.89 14.65
N SER A 100 13.12 -1.69 15.21
CA SER A 100 13.41 -3.09 15.58
C SER A 100 13.37 -4.06 14.40
N GLN A 101 12.82 -3.64 13.26
CA GLN A 101 12.57 -4.47 12.08
C GLN A 101 11.66 -5.69 12.38
N GLN A 102 10.91 -5.66 13.49
CA GLN A 102 9.94 -6.70 13.81
C GLN A 102 8.75 -6.63 12.84
N LEU A 103 8.39 -7.77 12.25
CA LEU A 103 7.16 -7.89 11.44
C LEU A 103 5.92 -7.78 12.35
N LEU A 104 5.09 -6.78 12.09
CA LEU A 104 3.86 -6.50 12.84
C LEU A 104 2.63 -7.04 12.11
N CYS A 105 2.56 -6.85 10.80
CA CYS A 105 1.46 -7.33 9.98
C CYS A 105 1.94 -7.65 8.56
N ARG A 106 1.43 -8.74 7.98
CA ARG A 106 1.50 -9.00 6.53
C ARG A 106 0.13 -8.67 5.94
N ALA A 107 0.11 -7.91 4.85
CA ALA A 107 -1.10 -7.64 4.10
C ALA A 107 -0.97 -8.04 2.63
N GLU A 108 -2.10 -8.44 2.05
CA GLU A 108 -2.27 -8.61 0.61
C GLU A 108 -3.51 -7.81 0.19
N SER A 109 -3.37 -6.97 -0.83
CA SER A 109 -4.48 -6.24 -1.42
C SER A 109 -4.60 -6.53 -2.92
N VAL A 110 -5.82 -6.71 -3.40
CA VAL A 110 -6.14 -6.90 -4.82
C VAL A 110 -6.92 -5.70 -5.32
N TYR A 111 -6.43 -5.10 -6.38
CA TYR A 111 -7.01 -3.93 -7.04
C TYR A 111 -7.56 -4.33 -8.41
N VAL A 112 -8.76 -3.87 -8.74
CA VAL A 112 -9.32 -3.95 -10.08
C VAL A 112 -9.27 -2.58 -10.74
N MET A 113 -8.89 -2.53 -12.02
CA MET A 113 -8.91 -1.29 -12.80
C MET A 113 -10.32 -1.02 -13.31
N MET A 114 -10.72 0.23 -13.19
CA MET A 114 -12.05 0.74 -13.53
C MET A 114 -11.90 1.98 -14.42
N THR A 115 -12.90 2.22 -15.26
CA THR A 115 -13.13 3.56 -15.84
C THR A 115 -13.80 4.45 -14.80
N THR A 116 -13.59 5.76 -14.84
CA THR A 116 -14.27 6.71 -13.93
C THR A 116 -15.69 7.04 -14.39
N GLU A 117 -16.01 6.76 -15.66
CA GLU A 117 -17.34 6.88 -16.26
C GLU A 117 -17.37 5.84 -17.40
N PRO A 118 -18.29 4.86 -17.41
CA PRO A 118 -19.45 4.68 -16.53
C PRO A 118 -19.19 3.77 -15.31
N PHE A 119 -17.97 3.69 -14.79
CA PHE A 119 -17.57 2.75 -13.71
C PHE A 119 -17.57 1.27 -14.11
N GLU A 120 -16.95 0.97 -15.26
CA GLU A 120 -16.77 -0.39 -15.76
C GLU A 120 -15.34 -0.90 -15.60
N LYS A 121 -15.21 -2.22 -15.38
CA LYS A 121 -13.91 -2.90 -15.33
C LYS A 121 -13.15 -2.71 -16.65
N THR A 122 -11.88 -2.35 -16.55
CA THR A 122 -11.01 -2.14 -17.71
C THR A 122 -9.66 -2.83 -17.54
N ARG A 123 -8.90 -2.92 -18.63
CA ARG A 123 -7.56 -3.51 -18.64
C ARG A 123 -6.59 -2.64 -17.84
N VAL A 124 -5.66 -3.27 -17.12
CA VAL A 124 -4.51 -2.57 -16.53
C VAL A 124 -3.68 -1.96 -17.67
N PRO A 125 -3.55 -0.62 -17.75
CA PRO A 125 -2.80 0.04 -18.82
C PRO A 125 -1.38 -0.49 -18.93
N ASP A 126 -0.86 -0.61 -20.15
CA ASP A 126 0.46 -1.22 -20.38
C ASP A 126 1.59 -0.44 -19.70
N ASP A 127 1.46 0.88 -19.62
CA ASP A 127 2.41 1.75 -18.94
C ASP A 127 2.37 1.60 -17.41
N LEU A 128 1.22 1.26 -16.82
CA LEU A 128 1.10 0.93 -15.40
C LEU A 128 1.60 -0.49 -15.14
N ARG A 129 1.29 -1.44 -16.02
CA ARG A 129 1.80 -2.81 -15.96
C ARG A 129 3.32 -2.83 -15.94
N ALA A 130 3.96 -2.10 -16.85
CA ALA A 130 5.42 -1.99 -16.91
C ALA A 130 5.99 -1.37 -15.62
N ALA A 131 5.40 -0.28 -15.12
CA ALA A 131 5.82 0.36 -13.88
C ALA A 131 5.67 -0.57 -12.65
N LEU A 132 4.57 -1.33 -12.58
CA LEU A 132 4.38 -2.33 -11.53
C LEU A 132 5.41 -3.46 -11.64
N GLN A 133 5.81 -3.90 -12.83
CA GLN A 133 6.84 -4.93 -13.00
C GLN A 133 8.23 -4.46 -12.58
N GLU A 134 8.57 -3.21 -12.87
CA GLU A 134 9.83 -2.59 -12.42
C GLU A 134 9.83 -2.39 -10.90
N GLY A 135 8.70 -1.94 -10.35
CA GLY A 135 8.54 -1.57 -8.96
C GLY A 135 9.29 -0.27 -8.59
N ALA A 136 8.94 0.33 -7.46
CA ALA A 136 9.64 1.50 -6.92
C ALA A 136 10.88 1.09 -6.09
N VAL A 137 11.72 0.22 -6.65
CA VAL A 137 12.88 -0.40 -5.98
C VAL A 137 13.80 0.65 -5.35
N GLY A 138 14.16 0.45 -4.09
CA GLY A 138 15.06 1.30 -3.31
C GLY A 138 14.52 2.70 -2.95
N LYS A 139 13.35 3.10 -3.44
CA LYS A 139 12.75 4.40 -3.11
C LYS A 139 12.18 4.37 -1.70
N VAL A 140 12.30 5.50 -1.01
CA VAL A 140 11.77 5.69 0.35
C VAL A 140 10.90 6.95 0.37
N CYS A 141 9.67 6.83 0.87
CA CYS A 141 8.82 7.95 1.23
C CYS A 141 8.69 7.96 2.76
N ASP A 142 9.12 9.04 3.40
CA ASP A 142 9.08 9.17 4.87
C ASP A 142 8.13 10.30 5.28
N GLN A 143 7.03 9.93 5.94
CA GLN A 143 6.02 10.83 6.49
C GLN A 143 5.88 10.62 8.01
N SER A 144 6.95 10.18 8.68
CA SER A 144 6.96 9.90 10.12
C SER A 144 7.36 11.08 11.01
N GLY A 145 7.67 12.24 10.41
CA GLY A 145 8.09 13.48 11.08
C GLY A 145 6.95 14.32 11.64
#